data_AF-A0A9Q1ENM1-F1
#
_entry.id   AF-A0A9Q1ENM1-F1
#
_cell.length_a   1.000
_cell.length_b   1.000
_cell.length_c   1.000
_cell.angle_alpha   90.00
_cell.angle_beta   90.00
_cell.angle_gamma   90.00
#
_symmetry.space_group_name_H-M   'P 1'
#
loop_
_entity.id
_entity.type
_entity.pdbx_description
1 polymer ?
#
loop_
_entity_poly.entity_id
_entity_poly.type
_entity_poly.pdbx_seq_one_letter_code
_entity_poly.pdbx_strand_id
1 'polypeptide(L)'
;MKRSSVLSRFDKKSLERLVLEQLRPIVNPLLDPLQFAYQPRLGVEDAVIYLLNRAYAHLDKPASTMRVVFMDFSSAFDTIRPALLGKKLTAMQVDAPLVSWIVDYLTGRPQYVRLQHCVSDRVVSNTGAPQGTVLSPFLFTIYTTDFNYLTETCHLQKYSDDSAVVGCISDGDEAEYRAVVENFVTCQHFDRDEYCLHNSTARTPRRFGLKYTAVPRVGEMLSTDVLQLRFYQT
;
A
#
# COMPACT_ATOMS: atom_id res chain seq x y z
N MET A 1 -21.04 33.29 -11.39
CA MET A 1 -19.67 33.72 -11.76
C MET A 1 -18.67 32.81 -11.06
N LYS A 2 -18.35 31.64 -11.63
CA LYS A 2 -17.31 30.74 -11.07
C LYS A 2 -15.95 31.26 -11.53
N ARG A 3 -15.20 31.91 -10.64
CA ARG A 3 -13.79 32.23 -10.88
C ARG A 3 -13.02 30.90 -10.83
N SER A 4 -12.78 30.28 -11.99
CA SER A 4 -11.79 29.22 -12.10
C SER A 4 -10.41 29.87 -12.03
N SER A 5 -9.83 29.97 -10.84
CA SER A 5 -8.41 30.30 -10.69
C SER A 5 -7.60 29.14 -11.27
N VAL A 6 -6.99 29.34 -12.43
CA VAL A 6 -6.01 28.41 -12.98
C VAL A 6 -4.72 28.63 -12.20
N LEU A 7 -4.61 28.01 -11.03
CA LEU A 7 -3.37 27.98 -10.26
C LEU A 7 -2.26 27.38 -11.12
N SER A 8 -1.09 28.01 -11.12
CA SER A 8 0.07 27.50 -11.84
C SER A 8 0.46 26.11 -11.30
N ARG A 9 1.19 25.30 -12.10
CA ARG A 9 1.68 23.99 -11.62
C ARG A 9 2.53 24.10 -10.36
N PHE A 10 3.24 25.22 -10.18
CA PHE A 10 4.05 25.50 -9.00
C PHE A 10 3.18 25.74 -7.77
N ASP A 11 2.13 26.56 -7.89
CA ASP A 11 1.23 26.86 -6.76
C ASP A 11 0.52 25.60 -6.25
N LYS A 12 0.16 24.68 -7.14
CA LYS A 12 -0.45 23.40 -6.78
C LYS A 12 0.50 22.50 -5.99
N LYS A 13 1.76 22.35 -6.44
CA LYS A 13 2.76 21.56 -5.71
C LYS A 13 3.10 22.15 -4.35
N SER A 14 3.16 23.47 -4.24
CA SER A 14 3.41 24.14 -2.95
C SER A 14 2.25 23.93 -1.98
N LEU A 15 1.01 24.03 -2.45
CA LEU A 15 -0.18 23.76 -1.62
C LEU A 15 -0.22 22.29 -1.16
N GLU A 16 0.08 21.34 -2.04
CA GLU A 16 0.16 19.92 -1.68
C GLU A 16 1.21 19.65 -0.59
N ARG A 17 2.37 20.32 -0.66
CA ARG A 17 3.40 20.22 0.39
C ARG A 17 2.93 20.80 1.71
N LEU A 18 2.30 21.96 1.69
CA LEU A 18 1.75 22.59 2.90
C LEU A 18 0.70 21.71 3.56
N VAL A 19 -0.20 21.11 2.76
CA VAL A 19 -1.21 20.16 3.27
C VAL A 19 -0.54 18.92 3.86
N LEU A 20 0.49 18.39 3.20
CA LEU A 20 1.24 17.25 3.70
C LEU A 20 1.93 17.55 5.04
N GLU A 21 2.52 18.74 5.19
CA GLU A 21 3.16 19.19 6.42
C GLU A 21 2.18 19.31 7.60
N GLN A 22 0.93 19.71 7.33
CA GLN A 22 -0.13 19.78 8.35
C GLN A 22 -0.72 18.40 8.67
N LEU A 23 -0.93 17.57 7.66
CA LEU A 23 -1.58 16.26 7.80
C LEU A 23 -0.66 15.26 8.52
N ARG A 24 0.63 15.27 8.21
CA ARG A 24 1.59 14.24 8.64
C ARG A 24 1.68 14.09 10.17
N PRO A 25 1.82 15.15 10.99
CA PRO A 25 1.90 15.01 12.45
C PRO A 25 0.65 14.36 13.08
N ILE A 26 -0.52 14.59 12.47
CA ILE A 26 -1.81 14.07 12.98
C ILE A 26 -1.91 12.56 12.72
N VAL A 27 -1.60 12.13 11.50
CA VAL A 27 -1.82 10.73 11.09
C VAL A 27 -0.64 9.81 11.40
N ASN A 28 0.60 10.33 11.43
CA ASN A 28 1.81 9.51 11.60
C ASN A 28 1.76 8.52 12.78
N PRO A 29 1.27 8.90 13.98
CA PRO A 29 1.19 7.98 15.12
C PRO A 29 0.24 6.79 14.89
N LEU A 30 -0.66 6.89 13.92
CA LEU A 30 -1.68 5.91 13.59
C LEU A 30 -1.33 5.09 12.32
N LEU A 31 -0.21 5.42 11.68
CA LEU A 31 0.25 4.69 10.50
C LEU A 31 0.87 3.34 10.89
N ASP A 32 0.76 2.38 9.97
CA ASP A 32 1.44 1.10 10.09
C ASP A 32 2.97 1.28 10.25
N PRO A 33 3.57 0.78 11.35
CA PRO A 33 5.01 0.88 11.59
C PRO A 33 5.84 0.11 10.55
N LEU A 34 5.25 -0.85 9.84
CA LEU A 34 5.91 -1.60 8.76
C LEU A 34 5.58 -1.07 7.37
N GLN A 35 5.05 0.16 7.26
CA GLN A 35 5.04 0.91 6.01
C GLN A 35 6.32 1.74 5.90
N PHE A 36 7.25 1.27 5.07
CA PHE A 36 8.57 1.89 4.92
C PHE A 36 8.58 3.05 3.90
N ALA A 37 7.73 2.99 2.87
CA ALA A 37 7.71 4.04 1.86
C ALA A 37 7.04 5.32 2.36
N TYR A 38 7.47 6.44 1.79
CA TYR A 38 6.92 7.78 2.06
C TYR A 38 6.98 8.22 3.53
N GLN A 39 7.79 7.52 4.33
CA GLN A 39 8.12 7.88 5.69
C GLN A 39 9.43 8.67 5.75
N PRO A 40 9.55 9.69 6.62
CA PRO A 40 10.79 10.42 6.76
C PRO A 40 11.86 9.50 7.34
N ARG A 41 13.04 9.47 6.70
CA ARG A 41 14.22 8.72 7.14
C ARG A 41 14.11 7.19 7.01
N LEU A 42 13.12 6.66 6.30
CA LEU A 42 13.07 5.25 5.92
C LEU A 42 13.26 5.10 4.41
N GLY A 43 14.14 4.17 4.03
CA GLY A 43 14.45 3.80 2.66
C GLY A 43 14.08 2.34 2.35
N VAL A 44 14.36 1.94 1.12
CA VAL A 44 14.22 0.53 0.71
C VAL A 44 15.17 -0.36 1.51
N GLU A 45 16.36 0.16 1.83
CA GLU A 45 17.38 -0.55 2.60
C GLU A 45 16.86 -0.94 3.99
N ASP A 46 16.12 -0.07 4.67
CA ASP A 46 15.53 -0.37 5.98
C ASP A 46 14.51 -1.52 5.89
N ALA A 47 13.67 -1.53 4.85
CA ALA A 47 12.70 -2.60 4.62
C ALA A 47 13.39 -3.96 4.38
N VAL A 48 14.48 -3.96 3.62
CA VAL A 48 15.29 -5.15 3.35
C VAL A 48 16.03 -5.61 4.60
N ILE A 49 16.67 -4.69 5.33
CA ILE A 49 17.39 -5.00 6.58
C ILE A 49 16.42 -5.57 7.60
N TYR A 50 15.22 -4.99 7.75
CA TYR A 50 14.19 -5.50 8.65
C TYR A 50 13.79 -6.95 8.31
N LEU A 51 13.52 -7.22 7.02
CA LEU A 51 13.20 -8.55 6.53
C LEU A 51 14.31 -9.56 6.78
N LEU A 52 15.55 -9.21 6.42
CA LEU A 52 16.71 -10.08 6.58
C LEU A 52 17.00 -10.37 8.06
N ASN A 53 16.94 -9.35 8.92
CA ASN A 53 17.16 -9.52 10.35
C ASN A 53 16.15 -10.50 10.97
N ARG A 54 14.86 -10.38 10.61
CA ARG A 54 13.81 -11.32 11.02
C ARG A 54 14.07 -12.73 10.49
N ALA A 55 14.47 -12.84 9.22
CA ALA A 55 14.75 -14.13 8.59
C ALA A 55 15.91 -14.86 9.27
N TYR A 56 17.05 -14.19 9.46
CA TYR A 56 18.22 -14.80 10.09
C TYR A 56 17.93 -15.20 11.55
N ALA A 57 17.32 -14.30 12.34
CA ALA A 57 16.99 -14.58 13.74
C ALA A 57 16.03 -15.77 13.91
N HIS A 58 15.17 -16.04 12.93
CA HIS A 58 14.28 -17.21 12.94
C HIS A 58 14.96 -18.47 12.43
N LEU A 59 15.70 -18.38 11.33
CA LEU A 59 16.36 -19.51 10.66
C LEU A 59 17.50 -20.14 11.48
N ASP A 60 18.05 -19.41 12.45
CA ASP A 60 19.03 -19.94 13.40
C ASP A 60 18.44 -20.97 14.38
N LYS A 61 17.11 -21.11 14.45
CA LYS A 61 16.42 -22.08 15.31
C LYS A 61 16.26 -23.43 14.60
N PRO A 62 16.31 -24.57 15.31
CA PRO A 62 16.02 -25.87 14.72
C PRO A 62 14.56 -25.93 14.25
N ALA A 63 14.30 -26.74 13.22
CA ALA A 63 12.97 -26.93 12.63
C ALA A 63 12.24 -25.62 12.21
N SER A 64 13.01 -24.57 11.91
CA SER A 64 12.50 -23.29 11.43
C SER A 64 12.46 -23.22 9.91
N THR A 65 11.51 -22.46 9.37
CA THR A 65 11.44 -22.14 7.94
C THR A 65 10.86 -20.73 7.78
N MET A 66 11.36 -19.97 6.81
CA MET A 66 10.80 -18.68 6.45
C MET A 66 9.92 -18.83 5.21
N ARG A 67 8.75 -18.19 5.18
CA ARG A 67 7.92 -18.04 3.98
C ARG A 67 7.67 -16.58 3.71
N VAL A 68 7.78 -16.18 2.45
CA VAL A 68 7.52 -14.81 2.02
C VAL A 68 6.66 -14.86 0.77
N VAL A 69 5.56 -14.10 0.77
CA VAL A 69 4.72 -13.88 -0.42
C VAL A 69 4.70 -12.39 -0.70
N PHE A 70 5.17 -12.05 -1.90
CA PHE A 70 5.10 -10.70 -2.45
C PHE A 70 3.78 -10.50 -3.18
N MET A 71 3.15 -9.38 -2.92
CA MET A 71 1.86 -8.98 -3.48
C MET A 71 1.95 -7.53 -3.91
N ASP A 72 1.33 -7.24 -5.05
CA ASP A 72 1.30 -5.91 -5.65
C ASP A 72 -0.17 -5.48 -5.81
N PHE A 73 -0.44 -4.20 -5.59
CA PHE A 73 -1.76 -3.62 -5.83
C PHE A 73 -1.85 -3.15 -7.29
N SER A 74 -2.67 -3.84 -8.09
CA SER A 74 -2.95 -3.40 -9.46
C SER A 74 -3.54 -1.98 -9.46
N SER A 75 -2.86 -1.05 -10.13
CA SER A 75 -3.30 0.35 -10.27
C SER A 75 -3.59 1.03 -8.92
N ALA A 76 -2.73 0.82 -7.93
CA ALA A 76 -2.91 1.22 -6.54
C ALA A 76 -3.35 2.69 -6.33
N PHE A 77 -2.75 3.63 -7.05
CA PHE A 77 -3.11 5.05 -6.95
C PHE A 77 -4.42 5.38 -7.65
N ASP A 78 -4.89 4.56 -8.60
CA ASP A 78 -6.11 4.80 -9.37
C ASP A 78 -7.36 4.27 -8.63
N THR A 79 -7.18 3.46 -7.57
CA THR A 79 -8.27 2.78 -6.84
C THR A 79 -8.74 3.50 -5.58
N ILE A 80 -8.03 4.53 -5.11
CA ILE A 80 -8.39 5.27 -3.89
C ILE A 80 -9.83 5.78 -3.98
N ARG A 81 -10.70 5.34 -3.06
CA ARG A 81 -12.08 5.83 -2.96
C ARG A 81 -12.14 7.05 -2.04
N PRO A 82 -12.46 8.28 -2.54
CA PRO A 82 -12.38 9.50 -1.72
C PRO A 82 -13.30 9.48 -0.50
N ALA A 83 -14.51 8.90 -0.63
CA ALA A 83 -15.44 8.77 0.49
C ALA A 83 -14.89 7.88 1.61
N LEU A 84 -14.24 6.75 1.27
CA LEU A 84 -13.64 5.85 2.25
C LEU A 84 -12.43 6.50 2.91
N LEU A 85 -11.56 7.15 2.12
CA LEU A 85 -10.43 7.89 2.67
C LEU A 85 -10.89 9.02 3.61
N GLY A 86 -11.95 9.74 3.25
CA GLY A 86 -12.55 10.77 4.09
C GLY A 86 -12.99 10.22 5.46
N LYS A 87 -13.70 9.08 5.47
CA LYS A 87 -14.08 8.39 6.71
C LYS A 87 -12.86 8.01 7.56
N LYS A 88 -11.79 7.48 6.93
CA LYS A 88 -10.54 7.13 7.62
C LYS A 88 -9.86 8.35 8.24
N LEU A 89 -9.76 9.45 7.50
CA LEU A 89 -9.17 10.70 8.00
C LEU A 89 -9.96 11.26 9.19
N THR A 90 -11.30 11.22 9.13
CA THR A 90 -12.14 11.61 10.28
C THR A 90 -11.90 10.70 11.49
N ALA A 91 -11.77 9.38 11.29
CA ALA A 91 -11.45 8.44 12.37
C ALA A 91 -10.05 8.69 12.98
N MET A 92 -9.12 9.21 12.19
CA MET A 92 -7.78 9.64 12.62
C MET A 92 -7.75 11.05 13.25
N GLN A 93 -8.91 11.63 13.56
CA GLN A 93 -9.02 12.96 14.18
C GLN A 93 -8.48 14.11 13.32
N VAL A 94 -8.48 13.96 11.99
CA VAL A 94 -8.17 15.06 11.07
C VAL A 94 -9.34 16.04 11.02
N ASP A 95 -9.05 17.34 11.12
CA ASP A 95 -10.06 18.39 11.12
C ASP A 95 -10.95 18.36 9.87
N ALA A 96 -12.26 18.55 10.06
CA ALA A 96 -13.27 18.47 8.99
C ALA A 96 -12.97 19.34 7.76
N PRO A 97 -12.45 20.58 7.88
CA PRO A 97 -12.07 21.38 6.71
C PRO A 97 -10.95 20.75 5.89
N LEU A 98 -9.95 20.15 6.54
CA LEU A 98 -8.84 19.47 5.88
C LEU A 98 -9.31 18.18 5.20
N VAL A 99 -10.19 17.42 5.86
CA VAL A 99 -10.84 16.24 5.25
C VAL A 99 -11.62 16.64 4.00
N SER A 100 -12.46 17.68 4.08
CA SER A 100 -13.22 18.19 2.94
C SER A 100 -12.31 18.58 1.79
N TRP A 101 -11.21 19.30 2.09
CA TRP A 101 -10.25 19.70 1.07
C TRP A 101 -9.59 18.48 0.39
N ILE A 102 -9.23 17.45 1.14
CA ILE A 102 -8.65 16.21 0.57
C ILE A 102 -9.66 15.46 -0.29
N VAL A 103 -10.93 15.36 0.15
CA VAL A 103 -11.99 14.73 -0.64
C VAL A 103 -12.26 15.52 -1.93
N ASP A 104 -12.29 16.85 -1.87
CA ASP A 104 -12.44 17.71 -3.03
C ASP A 104 -11.22 17.63 -3.97
N TYR A 105 -10.01 17.53 -3.41
CA TYR A 105 -8.78 17.27 -4.17
C TYR A 105 -8.86 15.96 -4.96
N LEU A 106 -9.61 14.98 -4.43
CA LEU A 106 -9.73 13.66 -5.03
C LEU A 106 -10.94 13.46 -5.95
N THR A 107 -11.89 14.40 -6.00
CA THR A 107 -13.16 14.25 -6.72
C THR A 107 -13.33 15.30 -7.82
N GLY A 108 -14.22 15.03 -8.78
CA GLY A 108 -14.58 16.00 -9.81
C GLY A 108 -13.44 16.38 -10.76
N ARG A 109 -12.43 15.52 -10.91
CA ARG A 109 -11.21 15.85 -11.69
C ARG A 109 -11.40 15.52 -13.17
N PRO A 110 -11.42 16.51 -14.08
CA PRO A 110 -11.46 16.23 -15.51
C PRO A 110 -10.10 15.72 -15.99
N GLN A 111 -10.11 14.57 -16.67
CA GLN A 111 -8.96 13.93 -17.29
C GLN A 111 -9.24 13.70 -18.79
N TYR A 112 -8.19 13.71 -19.59
CA TYR A 112 -8.22 13.37 -21.01
C TYR A 112 -6.86 12.82 -21.43
N VAL A 113 -6.83 12.01 -22.47
CA VAL A 113 -5.61 11.48 -23.06
C VAL A 113 -5.20 12.37 -24.23
N ARG A 114 -3.92 12.70 -24.32
CA ARG A 114 -3.34 13.38 -25.48
C ARG A 114 -2.28 12.48 -26.11
N LEU A 115 -2.47 12.14 -27.38
CA LEU A 115 -1.51 11.40 -28.18
C LEU A 115 -1.11 12.27 -29.36
N GLN A 116 0.11 12.81 -29.32
CA GLN A 116 0.62 13.79 -30.29
C GLN A 116 -0.33 15.00 -30.45
N HIS A 117 -1.02 15.07 -31.59
CA HIS A 117 -1.96 16.14 -31.97
C HIS A 117 -3.42 15.77 -31.69
N CYS A 118 -3.70 14.53 -31.27
CA CYS A 118 -5.03 14.06 -30.94
C CYS A 118 -5.31 14.20 -29.44
N VAL A 119 -6.54 14.56 -29.09
CA VAL A 119 -7.02 14.70 -27.71
C VAL A 119 -8.33 13.92 -27.59
N SER A 120 -8.46 13.11 -26.54
CA SER A 120 -9.71 12.40 -26.24
C SER A 120 -10.76 13.34 -25.65
N ASP A 121 -12.00 12.85 -25.58
CA ASP A 121 -13.02 13.48 -24.75
C ASP A 121 -12.59 13.54 -23.29
N ARG A 122 -13.15 14.51 -22.56
CA ARG A 122 -12.91 14.67 -21.13
C ARG A 122 -13.77 13.69 -20.35
N VAL A 123 -13.15 12.95 -19.45
CA VAL A 123 -13.82 12.10 -18.46
C VAL A 123 -13.62 12.72 -17.09
N VAL A 124 -14.64 12.70 -16.24
CA VAL A 124 -14.50 13.14 -14.84
C VAL A 124 -14.13 11.92 -13.99
N SER A 125 -13.01 12.01 -13.29
CA SER A 125 -12.54 11.01 -12.34
C SER A 125 -12.99 11.37 -10.92
N ASN A 126 -13.59 10.40 -10.24
CA ASN A 126 -13.99 10.46 -8.83
C ASN A 126 -13.32 9.36 -7.99
N THR A 127 -12.30 8.70 -8.55
CA THR A 127 -11.54 7.61 -7.92
C THR A 127 -10.06 7.79 -8.22
N GLY A 128 -9.23 7.27 -7.34
CA GLY A 128 -7.79 7.41 -7.42
C GLY A 128 -7.30 8.79 -7.00
N ALA A 129 -5.99 8.97 -7.03
CA ALA A 129 -5.29 10.20 -6.75
C ALA A 129 -4.45 10.63 -7.96
N PRO A 130 -4.22 11.94 -8.17
CA PRO A 130 -3.46 12.41 -9.32
C PRO A 130 -2.04 11.86 -9.31
N GLN A 131 -1.58 11.30 -10.44
CA GLN A 131 -0.22 10.79 -10.56
C GLN A 131 0.81 11.93 -10.63
N GLY A 132 2.01 11.70 -10.08
CA GLY A 132 3.11 12.68 -10.10
C GLY A 132 2.98 13.84 -9.11
N THR A 133 2.10 13.71 -8.11
CA THR A 133 1.96 14.68 -7.01
C THR A 133 2.66 14.18 -5.74
N VAL A 134 2.97 15.10 -4.84
CA VAL A 134 3.65 14.75 -3.57
C VAL A 134 2.67 14.23 -2.52
N LEU A 135 1.39 14.54 -2.67
CA LEU A 135 0.35 14.19 -1.70
C LEU A 135 -0.24 12.81 -1.97
N SER A 136 -0.44 12.44 -3.24
CA SER A 136 -1.05 11.15 -3.61
C SER A 136 -0.39 9.92 -2.97
N PRO A 137 0.96 9.81 -2.92
CA PRO A 137 1.58 8.65 -2.30
C PRO A 137 1.32 8.55 -0.79
N PHE A 138 1.29 9.69 -0.10
CA PHE A 138 0.98 9.72 1.33
C PHE A 138 -0.49 9.39 1.60
N LEU A 139 -1.42 9.85 0.75
CA LEU A 139 -2.83 9.49 0.84
C LEU A 139 -3.04 7.98 0.61
N PHE A 140 -2.25 7.35 -0.26
CA PHE A 140 -2.26 5.90 -0.43
C PHE A 140 -1.76 5.16 0.81
N THR A 141 -0.70 5.65 1.46
CA THR A 141 -0.23 5.12 2.74
C THR A 141 -1.32 5.16 3.82
N ILE A 142 -2.07 6.27 3.92
CA ILE A 142 -3.21 6.39 4.84
C ILE A 142 -4.33 5.41 4.42
N TYR A 143 -4.60 5.32 3.11
CA TYR A 143 -5.64 4.45 2.57
C TYR A 143 -5.41 2.97 2.86
N THR A 144 -4.15 2.52 2.94
CA THR A 144 -3.77 1.12 3.16
C THR A 144 -3.26 0.83 4.58
N THR A 145 -3.43 1.76 5.53
CA THR A 145 -2.86 1.61 6.88
C THR A 145 -3.49 0.47 7.68
N ASP A 146 -4.75 0.17 7.43
CA ASP A 146 -5.54 -0.92 8.01
C ASP A 146 -5.10 -2.29 7.52
N PHE A 147 -4.41 -2.36 6.37
CA PHE A 147 -3.68 -3.55 5.96
C PHE A 147 -2.35 -3.61 6.72
N ASN A 148 -2.42 -3.87 8.02
CA ASN A 148 -1.27 -4.10 8.88
C ASN A 148 -1.42 -5.45 9.58
N TYR A 149 -0.29 -6.11 9.81
CA TYR A 149 -0.24 -7.33 10.60
C TYR A 149 1.16 -7.47 11.18
N LEU A 150 1.26 -7.68 12.49
CA LEU A 150 2.54 -7.80 13.16
C LEU A 150 2.41 -8.68 14.41
N THR A 151 3.03 -9.86 14.33
CA THR A 151 3.25 -10.77 15.45
C THR A 151 4.73 -11.20 15.46
N GLU A 152 5.08 -12.07 16.41
CA GLU A 152 6.43 -12.66 16.46
C GLU A 152 6.67 -13.62 15.30
N THR A 153 5.62 -14.29 14.83
CA THR A 153 5.67 -15.38 13.85
C THR A 153 5.19 -14.96 12.47
N CYS A 154 4.49 -13.83 12.33
CA CYS A 154 4.07 -13.34 11.02
C CYS A 154 3.97 -11.81 10.97
N HIS A 155 4.36 -11.20 9.85
CA HIS A 155 4.17 -9.77 9.65
C HIS A 155 3.87 -9.42 8.19
N LEU A 156 3.20 -8.29 7.99
CA LEU A 156 2.98 -7.65 6.70
C LEU A 156 3.83 -6.39 6.65
N GLN A 157 4.78 -6.34 5.73
CA GLN A 157 5.59 -5.15 5.47
C GLN A 157 5.23 -4.57 4.11
N LYS A 158 5.26 -3.24 4.00
CA LYS A 158 4.86 -2.51 2.80
C LYS A 158 5.94 -1.53 2.37
N TYR A 159 6.08 -1.37 1.07
CA TYR A 159 6.83 -0.30 0.45
C TYR A 159 6.00 0.24 -0.72
N SER A 160 5.31 1.36 -0.50
CA SER A 160 4.35 1.92 -1.45
C SER A 160 3.21 0.94 -1.65
N ASP A 161 3.01 0.48 -2.88
CA ASP A 161 2.08 -0.52 -3.37
C ASP A 161 2.62 -1.95 -3.29
N ASP A 162 3.94 -2.12 -3.15
CA ASP A 162 4.53 -3.42 -2.89
C ASP A 162 4.27 -3.85 -1.45
N SER A 163 3.78 -5.08 -1.27
CA SER A 163 3.51 -5.68 0.04
C SER A 163 4.14 -7.06 0.14
N ALA A 164 4.67 -7.41 1.30
CA ALA A 164 5.19 -8.74 1.57
C ALA A 164 4.61 -9.28 2.88
N VAL A 165 3.94 -10.43 2.80
CA VAL A 165 3.57 -11.22 3.99
C VAL A 165 4.70 -12.18 4.27
N VAL A 166 5.16 -12.15 5.51
CA VAL A 166 6.38 -12.80 5.96
C VAL A 166 6.03 -13.69 7.15
N GLY A 167 6.18 -15.00 7.00
CA GLY A 167 5.90 -16.00 8.03
C GLY A 167 7.16 -16.70 8.51
N CYS A 168 7.40 -16.63 9.82
CA CYS A 168 8.38 -17.40 10.57
C CYS A 168 7.72 -18.69 11.06
N ILE A 169 7.90 -19.78 10.30
CA ILE A 169 7.26 -21.07 10.55
C ILE A 169 8.15 -21.92 11.47
N SER A 170 7.57 -22.45 12.54
CA SER A 170 8.21 -23.42 13.45
C SER A 170 7.46 -24.73 13.38
N ASP A 171 8.17 -25.86 13.33
CA ASP A 171 7.57 -27.22 13.37
C ASP A 171 6.49 -27.45 12.29
N GLY A 172 6.55 -26.69 11.19
CA GLY A 172 5.59 -26.77 10.09
C GLY A 172 4.24 -26.08 10.34
N ASP A 173 4.04 -25.37 11.46
CA ASP A 173 2.81 -24.62 11.72
C ASP A 173 2.74 -23.34 10.87
N GLU A 174 1.98 -23.41 9.78
CA GLU A 174 1.74 -22.28 8.87
C GLU A 174 0.36 -21.64 9.01
N ALA A 175 -0.43 -21.99 10.04
CA ALA A 175 -1.83 -21.57 10.14
C ALA A 175 -2.00 -20.04 10.14
N GLU A 176 -1.20 -19.33 10.94
CA GLU A 176 -1.21 -17.87 11.01
C GLU A 176 -0.82 -17.24 9.68
N TYR A 177 0.31 -17.65 9.12
CA TYR A 177 0.81 -17.15 7.84
C TYR A 177 -0.23 -17.29 6.73
N ARG A 178 -0.87 -18.46 6.62
CA ARG A 178 -1.92 -18.72 5.64
C ARG A 178 -3.13 -17.80 5.85
N ALA A 179 -3.57 -17.63 7.10
CA ALA A 179 -4.70 -16.77 7.41
C ALA A 179 -4.43 -15.31 7.02
N VAL A 180 -3.20 -14.81 7.24
CA VAL A 180 -2.80 -13.46 6.84
C VAL A 180 -2.79 -13.31 5.32
N VAL A 181 -2.21 -14.27 4.59
CA VAL A 181 -2.21 -14.27 3.12
C VAL A 181 -3.66 -14.29 2.59
N GLU A 182 -4.52 -15.17 3.11
CA GLU A 182 -5.91 -15.28 2.68
C GLU A 182 -6.71 -14.01 2.99
N ASN A 183 -6.51 -13.40 4.17
CA ASN A 183 -7.14 -12.15 4.54
C ASN A 183 -6.71 -11.01 3.60
N PHE A 184 -5.40 -10.87 3.37
CA PHE A 184 -4.87 -9.83 2.49
C PHE A 184 -5.39 -9.97 1.05
N VAL A 185 -5.38 -11.20 0.51
CA VAL A 185 -5.95 -11.48 -0.81
C VAL A 185 -7.44 -11.13 -0.85
N THR A 186 -8.20 -11.50 0.19
CA THR A 186 -9.64 -11.19 0.26
C THR A 186 -9.88 -9.68 0.30
N CYS A 187 -9.11 -8.94 1.10
CA CYS A 187 -9.15 -7.48 1.17
C CYS A 187 -8.86 -6.81 -0.17
N GLN A 188 -7.89 -7.30 -0.94
CA GLN A 188 -7.63 -6.79 -2.30
C GLN A 188 -8.82 -6.97 -3.25
N HIS A 189 -9.61 -8.05 -3.06
CA HIS A 189 -10.82 -8.26 -3.86
C HIS A 189 -12.00 -7.41 -3.35
N PHE A 190 -12.08 -7.19 -2.03
CA PHE A 190 -13.15 -6.44 -1.37
C PHE A 190 -12.99 -4.93 -1.46
N ASP A 191 -11.88 -4.39 -1.95
CA ASP A 191 -11.75 -2.94 -2.18
C ASP A 191 -12.75 -2.40 -3.25
N ARG A 192 -13.62 -3.25 -3.81
CA ARG A 192 -14.83 -2.87 -4.56
C ARG A 192 -16.07 -2.61 -3.70
N ASP A 193 -16.25 -3.30 -2.58
CA ASP A 193 -17.44 -3.20 -1.73
C ASP A 193 -17.05 -2.90 -0.28
N GLU A 194 -17.66 -1.86 0.28
CA GLU A 194 -17.41 -1.29 1.60
C GLU A 194 -17.29 -2.37 2.71
N TYR A 195 -16.11 -2.59 3.29
CA TYR A 195 -15.79 -3.01 4.68
C TYR A 195 -14.37 -3.62 4.78
N CYS A 196 -13.51 -3.07 5.64
CA CYS A 196 -12.41 -3.79 6.31
C CYS A 196 -12.40 -3.34 7.77
N LEU A 197 -13.45 -3.71 8.50
CA LEU A 197 -13.55 -3.47 9.93
C LEU A 197 -13.98 -4.76 10.61
N HIS A 198 -13.07 -5.29 11.42
CA HIS A 198 -13.26 -6.31 12.46
C HIS A 198 -13.81 -7.69 12.09
N ASN A 199 -12.98 -8.69 12.44
CA ASN A 199 -13.31 -10.08 12.78
C ASN A 199 -14.11 -10.92 11.79
N SER A 200 -13.43 -12.00 11.35
CA SER A 200 -13.97 -13.36 11.17
C SER A 200 -15.45 -13.45 10.78
N THR A 201 -15.71 -13.63 9.48
CA THR A 201 -16.50 -14.76 8.96
C THR A 201 -16.49 -14.76 7.43
N ALA A 202 -16.35 -15.97 6.89
CA ALA A 202 -16.04 -16.27 5.50
C ALA A 202 -17.12 -15.84 4.49
N ARG A 203 -16.67 -15.46 3.29
CA ARG A 203 -17.25 -15.83 2.00
C ARG A 203 -16.20 -15.72 0.89
N THR A 204 -16.13 -16.74 0.05
CA THR A 204 -15.09 -16.97 -0.97
C THR A 204 -15.20 -16.03 -2.18
N PRO A 205 -14.11 -15.33 -2.58
CA PRO A 205 -14.00 -14.73 -3.91
C PRO A 205 -13.17 -15.58 -4.87
N ARG A 206 -13.46 -15.44 -6.17
CA ARG A 206 -12.91 -16.22 -7.29
C ARG A 206 -11.44 -15.88 -7.58
N ARG A 207 -10.66 -16.90 -7.96
CA ARG A 207 -9.21 -16.89 -8.23
C ARG A 207 -8.77 -15.84 -9.27
N PHE A 208 -7.80 -15.00 -8.88
CA PHE A 208 -6.82 -14.38 -9.77
C PHE A 208 -5.39 -14.75 -9.33
N GLY A 209 -4.46 -14.77 -10.29
CA GLY A 209 -3.19 -15.50 -10.22
C GLY A 209 -2.23 -15.03 -9.12
N LEU A 210 -2.04 -15.88 -8.11
CA LEU A 210 -0.98 -15.79 -7.11
C LEU A 210 0.33 -16.30 -7.72
N LYS A 211 1.39 -15.49 -7.71
CA LYS A 211 2.75 -15.97 -7.96
C LYS A 211 3.34 -16.42 -6.62
N TYR A 212 3.55 -17.73 -6.48
CA TYR A 212 4.23 -18.33 -5.34
C TYR A 212 5.73 -18.34 -5.61
N THR A 213 6.52 -17.76 -4.70
CA THR A 213 7.98 -17.96 -4.68
C THR A 213 8.34 -18.54 -3.32
N ALA A 214 8.65 -19.83 -3.26
CA ALA A 214 9.23 -20.45 -2.07
C ALA A 214 10.71 -20.05 -1.99
N VAL A 215 11.16 -19.57 -0.84
CA VAL A 215 12.60 -19.39 -0.57
C VAL A 215 13.15 -20.75 -0.11
N PRO A 216 14.11 -21.37 -0.82
CA PRO A 216 14.63 -22.68 -0.48
C PRO A 216 15.45 -22.68 0.81
N ARG A 217 15.64 -23.86 1.41
CA ARG A 217 16.44 -24.06 2.63
C ARG A 217 17.91 -23.72 2.36
N VAL A 218 18.59 -23.19 3.39
CA VAL A 218 19.99 -22.73 3.40
C VAL A 218 21.02 -23.77 2.89
N GLY A 219 20.65 -25.06 2.77
CA GLY A 219 21.50 -26.13 2.25
C GLY A 219 21.43 -26.42 0.74
N GLU A 220 20.48 -25.84 0.00
CA GLU A 220 20.37 -26.00 -1.48
C GLU A 220 20.85 -24.73 -2.23
N MET A 221 21.64 -23.90 -1.57
CA MET A 221 22.19 -22.67 -2.12
C MET A 221 23.43 -22.96 -2.97
N LEU A 222 23.29 -23.83 -3.99
CA LEU A 222 24.28 -23.99 -5.04
C LEU A 222 23.77 -23.29 -6.30
N SER A 223 24.39 -22.13 -6.57
CA SER A 223 24.45 -21.47 -7.87
C SER A 223 23.11 -21.18 -8.55
N THR A 224 22.72 -19.90 -8.56
CA THR A 224 21.73 -19.21 -9.44
C THR A 224 20.38 -18.70 -8.91
N ASP A 225 19.95 -19.00 -7.67
CA ASP A 225 18.64 -18.52 -7.17
C ASP A 225 18.72 -17.46 -6.04
N VAL A 226 19.60 -16.47 -6.20
CA VAL A 226 19.58 -15.23 -5.40
C VAL A 226 19.17 -14.09 -6.33
N LEU A 227 18.08 -13.39 -5.96
CA LEU A 227 17.54 -12.19 -6.61
C LEU A 227 17.06 -12.37 -8.06
N GLN A 228 15.75 -12.53 -8.27
CA GLN A 228 15.12 -11.98 -9.47
C GLN A 228 14.29 -10.74 -9.10
N LEU A 229 15.00 -9.62 -8.97
CA LEU A 229 14.49 -8.33 -9.42
C LEU A 229 14.11 -8.49 -10.89
N ARG A 230 12.83 -8.47 -11.22
CA ARG A 230 12.37 -8.24 -12.61
C ARG A 230 11.69 -6.89 -12.68
N PHE A 231 12.48 -5.86 -12.99
CA PHE A 231 11.97 -4.65 -13.61
C PHE A 231 11.50 -5.02 -15.03
N TYR A 232 10.23 -4.80 -15.34
CA TYR A 232 9.79 -4.70 -16.73
C TYR A 232 9.59 -3.23 -17.04
N GLN A 233 10.50 -2.66 -17.85
CA GLN A 233 10.18 -1.50 -18.66
C GLN A 233 9.75 -2.00 -20.04
N THR A 234 8.52 -1.64 -20.40
CA THR A 234 7.84 -1.71 -21.72
C THR A 234 7.91 -3.01 -22.51
#